data_AF-A0A0F4JGH3-F1
#
_entry.id   AF-A0A0F4JGH3-F1
#
_cell.length_a   1.000
_cell.length_b   1.000
_cell.length_c   1.000
_cell.angle_alpha   90.00
_cell.angle_beta   90.00
_cell.angle_gamma   90.00
#
_symmetry.space_group_name_H-M   'P 1'
#
loop_
_entity.id
_entity.type
_entity.pdbx_description
1 polymer ?
#
loop_
_entity_poly.entity_id
_entity_poly.type
_entity_poly.pdbx_seq_one_letter_code
_entity_poly.pdbx_strand_id
1 'polypeptide(L)'
;MGGEGAARRGMLAPVLANLALGVPAVVPLYLAWWTLTEYLPMDCHSTADLSRPDLGDCDFHTLDHSTAVLFLLVVTGVLLLGAVFVVDAVLPPKARRGTWLRSAALVPVPFALLLALAYNTG
;
A
#
# COMPACT_ATOMS: atom_id res chain seq x y z
N MET A 1 -30.00 -28.95 6.67
CA MET A 1 -29.87 -27.50 6.39
C MET A 1 -28.49 -26.97 6.83
N GLY A 2 -27.38 -27.52 6.32
CA GLY A 2 -26.01 -27.17 6.79
C GLY A 2 -25.08 -26.54 5.75
N GLY A 3 -25.53 -26.37 4.50
CA GLY A 3 -24.68 -25.96 3.37
C GLY A 3 -24.45 -24.45 3.23
N GLU A 4 -25.45 -23.63 3.55
CA GLU A 4 -25.37 -22.18 3.33
C GLU A 4 -24.38 -21.47 4.26
N GLY A 5 -24.25 -21.93 5.51
CA GLY A 5 -23.29 -21.38 6.47
C GLY A 5 -21.84 -21.67 6.11
N ALA A 6 -21.55 -22.86 5.58
CA ALA A 6 -20.22 -23.24 5.12
C ALA A 6 -19.84 -22.53 3.81
N ALA A 7 -20.79 -22.36 2.88
CA ALA A 7 -20.58 -21.62 1.64
C ALA A 7 -20.35 -20.13 1.90
N ARG A 8 -21.14 -19.48 2.77
CA ARG A 8 -20.95 -18.08 3.18
C ARG A 8 -19.64 -17.87 3.93
N ARG A 9 -19.26 -18.75 4.87
CA ARG A 9 -17.94 -18.67 5.53
C ARG A 9 -16.79 -18.81 4.54
N GLY A 10 -16.93 -19.69 3.54
CA GLY A 10 -15.94 -19.86 2.48
C GLY A 10 -15.76 -18.62 1.58
N MET A 11 -16.79 -17.78 1.45
CA MET A 11 -16.73 -16.49 0.73
C MET A 11 -16.29 -15.32 1.62
N LEU A 12 -16.58 -15.34 2.91
CA LEU A 12 -16.17 -14.27 3.83
C LEU A 12 -14.70 -14.35 4.22
N ALA A 13 -14.13 -15.56 4.28
CA ALA A 13 -12.71 -15.76 4.58
C ALA A 13 -11.76 -14.95 3.65
N PRO A 14 -11.87 -14.99 2.31
CA PRO A 14 -11.02 -14.19 1.44
C PRO A 14 -11.19 -12.69 1.62
N VAL A 15 -12.43 -12.24 1.85
CA VAL A 15 -12.75 -10.82 2.05
C VAL A 15 -12.12 -10.31 3.33
N LEU A 16 -12.31 -11.02 4.45
CA LEU A 16 -11.74 -10.63 5.75
C LEU A 16 -10.21 -10.70 5.75
N ALA A 17 -9.62 -11.71 5.12
CA ALA A 17 -8.16 -11.83 5.01
C ALA A 17 -7.55 -10.66 4.23
N ASN A 18 -8.13 -10.30 3.08
CA ASN A 18 -7.63 -9.19 2.26
C ASN A 18 -7.88 -7.83 2.91
N LEU A 19 -8.99 -7.65 3.63
CA LEU A 19 -9.24 -6.43 4.40
C LEU A 19 -8.26 -6.28 5.58
N ALA A 20 -7.97 -7.39 6.27
CA ALA A 20 -7.02 -7.42 7.38
C ALA A 20 -5.58 -7.16 6.90
N LEU A 21 -5.21 -7.67 5.72
CA LEU A 21 -3.95 -7.31 5.04
C LEU A 21 -3.92 -5.85 4.59
N GLY A 22 -5.08 -5.28 4.29
CA GLY A 22 -5.20 -3.87 3.93
C GLY A 22 -4.82 -2.90 5.06
N VAL A 23 -4.93 -3.31 6.33
CA VAL A 23 -4.54 -2.47 7.49
C VAL A 23 -3.02 -2.22 7.51
N PRO A 24 -2.13 -3.24 7.51
CA PRO A 24 -0.70 -2.99 7.39
C PRO A 24 -0.31 -2.45 6.01
N ALA A 25 -1.10 -2.68 4.96
CA ALA A 25 -0.87 -2.08 3.63
C ALA A 25 -0.97 -0.55 3.63
N VAL A 26 -1.66 0.05 4.60
CA VAL A 26 -1.76 1.52 4.73
C VAL A 26 -0.37 2.15 4.81
N VAL A 27 0.59 1.53 5.52
CA VAL A 27 1.93 2.08 5.70
C VAL A 27 2.70 2.21 4.36
N PRO A 28 2.97 1.13 3.61
CA PRO A 28 3.66 1.26 2.32
C PRO A 28 2.85 2.06 1.30
N LEU A 29 1.51 2.00 1.32
CA LEU A 29 0.68 2.81 0.42
C LEU A 29 0.79 4.31 0.73
N TYR A 30 0.82 4.68 2.00
CA TYR A 30 1.05 6.06 2.42
C TYR A 30 2.45 6.54 2.04
N LEU A 31 3.48 5.74 2.28
CA LEU A 31 4.85 6.08 1.88
C LEU A 31 4.96 6.23 0.35
N ALA A 32 4.31 5.36 -0.42
CA ALA A 32 4.26 5.47 -1.88
C ALA A 32 3.50 6.72 -2.34
N TRP A 33 2.37 7.03 -1.73
CA TRP A 33 1.60 8.24 -2.01
C TRP A 33 2.43 9.49 -1.74
N TRP A 34 3.03 9.60 -0.54
CA TRP A 34 3.94 10.69 -0.18
C TRP A 34 5.11 10.81 -1.16
N THR A 35 5.68 9.68 -1.58
CA THR A 35 6.77 9.69 -2.57
C THR A 35 6.31 10.27 -3.91
N LEU A 36 5.09 9.98 -4.35
CA LEU A 36 4.54 10.46 -5.62
C LEU A 36 4.07 11.92 -5.56
N THR A 37 3.58 12.38 -4.41
CA THR A 37 2.97 13.71 -4.28
C THR A 37 3.90 14.76 -3.68
N GLU A 38 4.89 14.36 -2.88
CA GLU A 38 5.82 15.28 -2.21
C GLU A 38 7.25 15.08 -2.68
N TYR A 39 7.76 13.85 -2.79
CA TYR A 39 9.17 13.62 -3.15
C TYR A 39 9.47 13.73 -4.66
N LEU A 40 8.67 13.11 -5.54
CA LEU A 40 8.85 13.17 -6.99
C LEU A 40 8.71 14.57 -7.61
N PRO A 41 7.79 15.45 -7.16
CA PRO A 41 7.68 16.78 -7.74
C PRO A 41 8.77 17.75 -7.28
N MET A 42 9.65 17.37 -6.34
CA MET A 42 10.83 18.19 -6.02
C MET A 42 11.86 18.12 -7.14
N ASP A 43 12.46 19.26 -7.46
CA ASP A 43 13.49 19.33 -8.50
C ASP A 43 14.84 18.75 -8.03
N CYS A 44 15.03 18.56 -6.72
CA CYS A 44 16.26 18.00 -6.13
C CYS A 44 16.06 16.59 -5.56
N HIS A 45 16.94 15.69 -6.00
CA HIS A 45 17.00 14.32 -5.50
C HIS A 45 18.39 13.92 -4.99
N SER A 46 19.35 14.84 -5.01
CA SER A 46 20.70 14.65 -4.47
C SER A 46 21.19 15.87 -3.71
N THR A 47 22.04 15.65 -2.71
CA THR A 47 22.73 16.74 -2.00
C THR A 47 23.65 17.56 -2.92
N ALA A 48 24.03 17.01 -4.08
CA ALA A 48 24.75 17.74 -5.12
C ALA A 48 23.89 18.82 -5.80
N ASP A 49 22.56 18.62 -5.86
CA ASP A 49 21.64 19.54 -6.55
C ASP A 49 21.32 20.80 -5.73
N LEU A 50 21.58 20.76 -4.42
CA LEU A 50 21.48 21.93 -3.51
C LEU A 50 22.41 23.08 -3.90
N SER A 51 23.44 22.80 -4.70
CA SER A 51 24.40 23.80 -5.17
C SER A 51 23.95 24.53 -6.44
N ARG A 52 22.82 24.14 -7.04
CA ARG A 52 22.29 24.73 -8.26
C ARG A 52 21.25 25.82 -7.93
N PRO A 53 21.50 27.08 -8.28
CA PRO A 53 20.60 28.20 -7.96
C PRO A 53 19.30 28.23 -8.78
N ASP A 54 19.15 27.35 -9.77
CA ASP A 54 17.98 27.29 -10.66
C ASP A 54 16.85 26.37 -10.16
N LEU A 55 17.02 25.68 -9.03
CA LEU A 55 15.97 24.85 -8.44
C LEU A 55 15.17 25.66 -7.41
N GLY A 56 13.91 25.95 -7.73
CA GLY A 56 13.05 26.81 -6.92
C GLY A 56 12.32 26.09 -5.78
N ASP A 57 12.12 24.78 -5.89
CA ASP A 57 11.32 23.99 -4.94
C ASP A 57 12.16 22.86 -4.32
N CYS A 58 13.10 23.27 -3.46
CA CYS A 58 14.02 22.37 -2.77
C CYS A 58 13.91 22.49 -1.26
N ASP A 59 13.20 21.54 -0.65
CA ASP A 59 13.11 21.41 0.80
C ASP A 59 14.14 20.40 1.34
N PHE A 60 15.11 20.92 2.09
CA PHE A 60 16.18 20.12 2.69
C PHE A 60 15.64 19.09 3.70
N HIS A 61 14.54 19.41 4.38
CA HIS A 61 13.95 18.51 5.37
C HIS A 61 13.40 17.24 4.73
N THR A 62 12.80 17.37 3.55
CA THR A 62 12.30 16.24 2.75
C THR A 62 13.42 15.42 2.12
N LEU A 63 14.51 16.07 1.68
CA LEU A 63 15.67 15.39 1.08
C LEU A 63 16.39 14.46 2.08
N ASP A 64 16.64 14.93 3.31
CA ASP A 64 17.34 14.13 4.33
C ASP A 64 16.49 12.94 4.83
N HIS A 65 15.16 13.11 4.87
CA HIS A 65 14.23 12.03 5.23
C HIS A 65 13.95 11.05 4.08
N SER A 66 14.13 11.45 2.83
CA SER A 66 13.73 10.67 1.66
C SER A 66 14.42 9.29 1.58
N THR A 67 15.70 9.20 1.95
CA THR A 67 16.44 7.93 1.91
C THR A 67 15.84 6.91 2.89
N ALA A 68 15.51 7.35 4.11
CA ALA A 68 14.87 6.49 5.11
C ALA A 68 13.45 6.10 4.70
N VAL A 69 12.68 7.04 4.14
CA VAL A 69 11.32 6.80 3.65
C VAL A 69 11.30 5.81 2.48
N LEU A 70 12.19 5.98 1.50
CA LEU A 70 12.32 5.08 0.36
C LEU A 70 12.79 3.68 0.80
N PHE A 71 13.73 3.60 1.72
CA PHE A 71 14.16 2.32 2.30
C PHE A 71 13.00 1.61 3.02
N LEU A 72 12.27 2.33 3.87
CA LEU A 72 11.10 1.80 4.56
C LEU A 72 10.02 1.38 3.56
N LEU A 73 9.78 2.15 2.50
CA LEU A 73 8.83 1.81 1.44
C LEU A 73 9.22 0.49 0.76
N VAL A 74 10.49 0.31 0.42
CA VAL A 74 10.97 -0.93 -0.20
C VAL A 74 10.81 -2.11 0.76
N VAL A 75 11.26 -1.98 2.01
CA VAL A 75 11.18 -3.06 3.01
C VAL A 75 9.72 -3.44 3.29
N THR A 76 8.88 -2.46 3.63
CA THR A 76 7.47 -2.69 3.96
C THR A 76 6.67 -3.14 2.74
N GLY A 77 6.97 -2.60 1.55
CA GLY A 77 6.35 -3.00 0.29
C GLY A 77 6.66 -4.44 -0.08
N VAL A 78 7.92 -4.86 0.01
CA VAL A 78 8.33 -6.26 -0.27
C VAL A 78 7.69 -7.22 0.74
N LEU A 79 7.68 -6.86 2.04
CA LEU A 79 7.03 -7.67 3.06
C LEU A 79 5.52 -7.82 2.80
N LEU A 80 4.84 -6.74 2.43
CA LEU A 80 3.43 -6.76 2.07
C LEU A 80 3.17 -7.64 0.84
N LEU A 81 3.94 -7.47 -0.22
CA LEU A 81 3.83 -8.28 -1.44
C LEU A 81 4.05 -9.76 -1.14
N GLY A 82 5.03 -10.08 -0.29
CA GLY A 82 5.24 -11.44 0.20
C GLY A 82 4.04 -11.99 0.96
N ALA A 83 3.46 -11.20 1.87
CA ALA A 83 2.26 -11.59 2.61
C ALA A 83 1.05 -11.83 1.70
N VAL A 84 0.78 -10.90 0.77
CA VAL A 84 -0.28 -11.02 -0.25
C VAL A 84 -0.05 -12.26 -1.11
N PHE A 85 1.19 -12.51 -1.55
CA PHE A 85 1.51 -13.69 -2.35
C PHE A 85 1.25 -15.00 -1.57
N VAL A 86 1.70 -15.09 -0.32
CA VAL A 86 1.46 -16.28 0.50
C VAL A 86 -0.05 -16.50 0.69
N VAL A 87 -0.76 -15.42 1.03
CA VAL A 87 -2.19 -15.45 1.37
C VAL A 87 -3.04 -15.74 0.12
N ASP A 88 -2.76 -15.12 -1.03
CA ASP A 88 -3.58 -15.26 -2.24
C ASP A 88 -3.11 -16.33 -3.24
N ALA A 89 -1.83 -16.71 -3.23
CA ALA A 89 -1.25 -17.64 -4.19
C ALA A 89 -0.91 -19.02 -3.61
N VAL A 90 -0.52 -19.10 -2.32
CA VAL A 90 -0.06 -20.35 -1.69
C VAL A 90 -1.18 -21.02 -0.88
N LEU A 91 -1.96 -20.24 -0.12
CA LEU A 91 -3.00 -20.74 0.78
C LEU A 91 -4.30 -21.25 0.11
N PRO A 92 -4.85 -20.63 -0.98
CA PRO A 92 -6.18 -20.99 -1.43
C PRO A 92 -6.18 -22.21 -2.38
N PRO A 93 -7.19 -23.11 -2.29
CA PRO A 93 -7.37 -24.21 -3.23
C PRO A 93 -7.58 -23.69 -4.66
N LYS A 94 -7.01 -24.37 -5.67
CA LYS A 94 -7.09 -23.98 -7.10
C LYS A 94 -8.52 -23.63 -7.56
N ALA A 95 -9.54 -24.31 -7.05
CA ALA A 95 -10.95 -24.07 -7.38
C ALA A 95 -11.51 -22.73 -6.87
N ARG A 96 -10.90 -22.10 -5.86
CA ARG A 96 -11.35 -20.82 -5.27
C ARG A 96 -10.40 -19.66 -5.51
N ARG A 97 -9.28 -19.90 -6.21
CA ARG A 97 -8.22 -18.92 -6.46
C ARG A 97 -8.72 -17.69 -7.22
N GLY A 98 -9.68 -17.85 -8.15
CA GLY A 98 -10.27 -16.73 -8.88
C GLY A 98 -11.05 -15.75 -7.98
N THR A 99 -11.79 -16.25 -7.00
CA THR A 99 -12.54 -15.41 -6.04
C THR A 99 -11.59 -14.72 -5.06
N TRP A 100 -10.54 -15.43 -4.64
CA TRP A 100 -9.48 -14.91 -3.77
C TRP A 100 -8.67 -13.78 -4.42
N LEU A 101 -8.30 -13.92 -5.70
CA LEU A 101 -7.63 -12.86 -6.45
C LEU A 101 -8.54 -11.65 -6.69
N ARG A 102 -9.85 -11.85 -6.87
CA ARG A 102 -10.80 -10.72 -6.96
C ARG A 102 -10.90 -9.95 -5.65
N SER A 103 -10.83 -10.62 -4.50
CA SER A 103 -10.82 -9.94 -3.19
C SER A 103 -9.49 -9.26 -2.87
N ALA A 104 -8.38 -9.58 -3.54
CA ALA A 104 -7.11 -8.87 -3.40
C ALA A 104 -7.23 -7.38 -3.75
N ALA A 105 -8.19 -7.02 -4.62
CA ALA A 105 -8.52 -5.62 -4.90
C ALA A 105 -9.07 -4.86 -3.67
N LEU A 106 -9.41 -5.55 -2.57
CA LEU A 106 -9.81 -4.94 -1.31
C LEU A 106 -8.62 -4.53 -0.43
N VAL A 107 -7.41 -5.02 -0.69
CA VAL A 107 -6.20 -4.64 0.07
C VAL A 107 -5.97 -3.12 0.10
N PRO A 108 -6.10 -2.35 -1.00
CA PRO A 108 -5.94 -0.90 -0.95
C PRO A 108 -7.14 -0.13 -0.38
N VAL A 109 -8.28 -0.78 -0.11
CA VAL A 109 -9.52 -0.09 0.30
C VAL A 109 -9.38 0.68 1.62
N PRO A 110 -8.78 0.13 2.70
CA PRO A 110 -8.59 0.89 3.93
C PRO A 110 -7.80 2.18 3.73
N PHE A 111 -6.74 2.13 2.92
CA PHE A 111 -5.96 3.31 2.57
C PHE A 111 -6.79 4.32 1.76
N ALA A 112 -7.50 3.88 0.72
CA ALA A 112 -8.33 4.76 -0.10
C ALA A 112 -9.44 5.45 0.72
N LEU A 113 -10.04 4.75 1.69
CA LEU A 113 -11.02 5.32 2.60
C LEU A 113 -10.40 6.38 3.52
N LEU A 114 -9.25 6.09 4.12
CA LEU A 114 -8.55 7.07 4.96
C LEU A 114 -8.14 8.32 4.16
N LEU A 115 -7.65 8.12 2.94
CA LEU A 115 -7.28 9.20 2.04
C LEU A 115 -8.51 10.06 1.67
N ALA A 116 -9.61 9.42 1.26
CA ALA A 116 -10.85 10.13 0.93
C ALA A 116 -11.42 10.90 2.13
N LEU A 117 -11.36 10.32 3.34
CA LEU A 117 -11.76 11.01 4.56
C LEU A 117 -10.88 12.24 4.82
N ALA A 118 -9.56 12.10 4.73
CA ALA A 118 -8.63 13.20 4.94
C ALA A 118 -8.89 14.36 3.97
N TYR A 119 -9.12 14.07 2.68
CA TYR A 119 -9.40 15.09 1.66
C TYR A 119 -10.80 15.71 1.75
N ASN A 120 -11.82 14.99 2.21
CA ASN A 120 -13.18 15.56 2.37
C ASN A 120 -13.34 16.40 3.65
N THR A 121 -12.41 16.29 4.60
CA THR A 121 -12.41 17.09 5.83
C THR A 121 -11.41 18.25 5.81
N GLY A 122 -10.68 18.42 4.69
CA GLY A 122 -9.68 19.47 4.49
C GLY A 122 -10.23 20.75 3.89
#